data_AF-A0A1G7NDT6-F1
#
_entry.id   AF-A0A1G7NDT6-F1
#
_cell.length_a   1.000
_cell.length_b   1.000
_cell.length_c   1.000
_cell.angle_alpha   90.00
_cell.angle_beta   90.00
_cell.angle_gamma   90.00
#
_symmetry.space_group_name_H-M   'P 1'
#
loop_
_entity.id
_entity.type
_entity.pdbx_description
1 polymer ?
#
loop_
_entity_poly.entity_id
_entity_poly.type
_entity_poly.pdbx_seq_one_letter_code
_entity_poly.pdbx_strand_id
1 'polypeptide(L)'
;MARDRDAEGRARSARPRDGLGRPLPYGSPDVPRAPEGVVRTAEQTLDEAQALLDAGRPFHAHEVFEDAWKTGPEDQRQLWRGLAQLAVGLTHAARGNAVGARTLRDRAAGHLDAAAPVAAVLGVDAGALAAWARGPAEDGWPRLRR
;
A
#
# COMPACT_ATOMS: atom_id res chain seq x y z
N MET A 1 -2.83 30.98 9.28
CA MET A 1 -2.09 30.33 8.18
C MET A 1 -3.08 29.53 7.36
N ALA A 2 -3.30 29.90 6.10
CA ALA A 2 -4.26 29.23 5.23
C ALA A 2 -3.76 27.81 4.89
N ARG A 3 -4.62 26.80 5.00
CA ARG A 3 -4.30 25.43 4.57
C ARG A 3 -4.31 25.40 3.05
N ASP A 4 -3.24 24.91 2.43
CA ASP A 4 -3.20 24.71 0.98
C ASP A 4 -4.39 23.83 0.54
N ARG A 5 -5.00 24.19 -0.58
CA ARG A 5 -6.12 23.47 -1.17
C ARG A 5 -5.83 23.19 -2.64
N ASP A 6 -6.35 22.07 -3.16
CA ASP A 6 -6.34 21.81 -4.61
C ASP A 6 -7.39 22.63 -5.36
N ALA A 7 -7.42 22.49 -6.69
CA ALA A 7 -8.38 23.18 -7.55
C ALA A 7 -9.84 22.80 -7.22
N GLU A 8 -10.06 21.67 -6.55
CA GLU A 8 -11.36 21.22 -6.07
C GLU A 8 -11.66 21.64 -4.61
N GLY A 9 -10.78 22.44 -3.99
CA GLY A 9 -10.98 22.97 -2.63
C GLY A 9 -10.74 21.97 -1.50
N ARG A 10 -10.18 20.79 -1.78
CA ARG A 10 -9.77 19.81 -0.76
C ARG A 10 -8.47 20.26 -0.12
N ALA A 11 -8.34 20.10 1.20
CA ALA A 11 -7.10 20.43 1.90
C ALA A 11 -5.95 19.55 1.39
N ARG A 12 -5.10 20.12 0.54
CA ARG A 12 -3.97 19.44 -0.09
C ARG A 12 -2.74 20.28 0.17
N SER A 13 -2.00 19.90 1.21
CA SER A 13 -0.72 20.52 1.53
C SER A 13 0.18 20.47 0.29
N ALA A 14 0.57 21.64 -0.24
CA ALA A 14 1.49 21.76 -1.38
C ALA A 14 2.94 21.46 -0.98
N ARG A 15 3.15 20.98 0.25
CA ARG A 15 4.47 20.64 0.78
C ARG A 15 4.96 19.35 0.10
N PRO A 16 6.15 19.37 -0.53
CA PRO A 16 6.72 18.20 -1.18
C PRO A 16 6.89 17.02 -0.22
N ARG A 17 6.89 15.79 -0.74
CA ARG A 17 7.04 14.55 0.02
C ARG A 17 8.03 13.59 -0.63
N ASP A 18 8.66 12.75 0.20
CA ASP A 18 9.52 11.68 -0.28
C ASP A 18 8.75 10.43 -0.71
N GLY A 19 9.46 9.40 -1.18
CA GLY A 19 8.89 8.12 -1.60
C GLY A 19 8.14 7.35 -0.50
N LEU A 20 8.37 7.70 0.77
CA LEU A 20 7.65 7.17 1.92
C LEU A 20 6.49 8.07 2.33
N GLY A 21 6.24 9.21 1.70
CA GLY A 21 5.18 10.17 2.01
C GLY A 21 5.50 11.14 3.16
N ARG A 22 6.75 11.21 3.63
CA ARG A 22 7.18 12.16 4.67
C ARG A 22 7.31 13.56 4.06
N PRO A 23 6.86 14.61 4.76
CA PRO A 23 6.97 15.97 4.25
C PRO A 23 8.43 16.44 4.19
N LEU A 24 8.81 17.03 3.07
CA LEU A 24 10.12 17.60 2.79
C LEU A 24 10.13 19.13 2.98
N PRO A 25 11.31 19.78 3.04
CA PRO A 25 11.42 21.23 2.94
C PRO A 25 10.81 21.77 1.62
N TYR A 26 10.26 22.98 1.66
CA TYR A 26 9.80 23.66 0.44
C TYR A 26 10.96 23.83 -0.55
N GLY A 27 10.69 23.67 -1.85
CA GLY A 27 11.70 23.71 -2.92
C GLY A 27 12.39 22.36 -3.19
N SER A 28 12.13 21.33 -2.37
CA SER A 28 12.56 19.96 -2.68
C SER A 28 11.75 19.37 -3.83
N PRO A 29 12.31 18.48 -4.67
CA PRO A 29 11.52 17.75 -5.65
C PRO A 29 10.49 16.86 -4.93
N ASP A 30 9.23 16.98 -5.33
CA ASP A 30 8.13 16.15 -4.83
C ASP A 30 8.16 14.78 -5.53
N VAL A 31 7.89 13.71 -4.79
CA VAL A 31 7.60 12.41 -5.38
C VAL A 31 6.10 12.33 -5.63
N PRO A 32 5.63 12.26 -6.89
CA PRO A 32 4.21 12.21 -7.18
C PRO A 32 3.55 10.96 -6.57
N ARG A 33 2.42 11.18 -5.90
CA ARG A 33 1.54 10.11 -5.40
C ARG A 33 0.96 9.30 -6.56
N ALA A 34 0.51 8.08 -6.28
CA ALA A 34 -0.23 7.32 -7.27
C ALA A 34 -1.51 8.09 -7.66
N PRO A 35 -1.90 8.10 -8.95
CA PRO A 35 -3.16 8.71 -9.34
C PRO A 35 -4.34 7.95 -8.72
N GLU A 36 -5.26 8.70 -8.10
CA GLU A 36 -6.47 8.18 -7.46
C GLU A 36 -7.59 7.98 -8.50
N GLY A 37 -8.45 6.98 -8.31
CA GLY A 37 -9.62 6.72 -9.16
C GLY A 37 -9.29 6.07 -10.51
N VAL A 38 -8.12 5.45 -10.63
CA VAL A 38 -7.71 4.80 -11.87
C VAL A 38 -8.19 3.35 -11.83
N VAL A 39 -9.13 3.04 -12.72
CA VAL A 39 -9.63 1.67 -12.87
C VAL A 39 -8.53 0.80 -13.46
N ARG A 40 -8.06 -0.16 -12.67
CA ARG A 40 -7.06 -1.17 -13.04
C ARG A 40 -7.67 -2.55 -12.96
N THR A 41 -7.19 -3.46 -13.79
CA THR A 41 -7.39 -4.89 -13.55
C THR A 41 -6.65 -5.35 -12.30
N ALA A 42 -7.04 -6.50 -11.74
CA ALA A 42 -6.34 -7.09 -10.60
C ALA A 42 -4.85 -7.33 -10.92
N GLU A 43 -4.54 -7.81 -12.12
CA GLU A 43 -3.16 -8.04 -12.58
C GLU A 43 -2.36 -6.73 -12.63
N GLN A 44 -2.89 -5.68 -13.27
CA GLN A 44 -2.23 -4.37 -13.33
C GLN A 44 -2.00 -3.78 -11.94
N THR A 45 -2.97 -3.94 -11.03
CA THR A 45 -2.87 -3.50 -9.64
C THR A 45 -1.71 -4.19 -8.93
N LEU A 46 -1.59 -5.51 -9.08
CA LEU A 46 -0.54 -6.31 -8.45
C LEU A 46 0.84 -6.00 -9.04
N ASP A 47 0.96 -5.90 -10.36
CA ASP A 47 2.24 -5.64 -11.02
C ASP A 47 2.76 -4.23 -10.72
N GLU A 48 1.88 -3.22 -10.74
CA GLU A 48 2.24 -1.84 -10.38
C GLU A 48 2.67 -1.75 -8.92
N ALA A 49 1.93 -2.40 -8.01
CA ALA A 49 2.29 -2.42 -6.59
C ALA A 49 3.61 -3.17 -6.34
N GLN A 50 3.87 -4.28 -7.05
CA GLN A 50 5.15 -4.99 -6.94
C GLN A 50 6.31 -4.11 -7.40
N ALA A 51 6.17 -3.42 -8.54
CA ALA A 51 7.21 -2.52 -9.03
C ALA A 51 7.49 -1.36 -8.05
N LEU A 52 6.46 -0.84 -7.40
CA LEU A 52 6.60 0.19 -6.36
C LEU A 52 7.29 -0.35 -5.10
N LEU A 53 6.95 -1.56 -4.67
CA LEU A 53 7.63 -2.23 -3.56
C LEU A 53 9.11 -2.43 -3.89
N ASP A 54 9.42 -2.98 -5.06
CA ASP A 54 10.80 -3.21 -5.52
C ASP A 54 11.62 -1.91 -5.59
N ALA A 55 10.97 -0.78 -5.92
CA ALA A 55 11.56 0.56 -5.91
C ALA A 55 11.64 1.21 -4.50
N GLY A 56 11.29 0.50 -3.44
CA GLY A 56 11.32 1.02 -2.07
C GLY A 56 10.23 2.06 -1.76
N ARG A 57 9.09 2.00 -2.46
CA ARG A 57 7.96 2.94 -2.33
C ARG A 57 6.69 2.25 -1.76
N PRO A 58 6.74 1.66 -0.56
CA PRO A 58 5.59 0.95 0.02
C PRO A 58 4.38 1.86 0.27
N PHE A 59 4.57 3.16 0.48
CA PHE A 59 3.44 4.08 0.64
C PHE A 59 2.64 4.24 -0.66
N HIS A 60 3.33 4.24 -1.80
CA HIS A 60 2.68 4.34 -3.11
C HIS A 60 1.99 3.01 -3.46
N ALA A 61 2.60 1.87 -3.13
CA ALA A 61 1.95 0.58 -3.27
C ALA A 61 0.66 0.50 -2.43
N HIS A 62 0.67 1.07 -1.21
CA HIS A 62 -0.53 1.21 -0.39
C HIS A 62 -1.64 2.01 -1.11
N GLU A 63 -1.30 3.13 -1.74
CA GLU A 63 -2.27 3.95 -2.48
C GLU A 63 -2.91 3.17 -3.64
N VAL A 64 -2.11 2.40 -4.39
CA VAL A 64 -2.61 1.54 -5.48
C VAL A 64 -3.62 0.50 -4.95
N PHE A 65 -3.31 -0.17 -3.85
CA PHE A 65 -4.23 -1.13 -3.24
C PHE A 65 -5.47 -0.48 -2.62
N GLU A 66 -5.33 0.72 -2.04
CA GLU A 66 -6.46 1.45 -1.49
C GLU A 66 -7.44 1.87 -2.59
N ASP A 67 -6.93 2.28 -3.76
CA ASP A 67 -7.75 2.60 -4.92
C ASP A 67 -8.50 1.37 -5.44
N ALA A 68 -7.81 0.23 -5.57
CA ALA A 68 -8.43 -1.06 -5.91
C ALA A 68 -9.46 -1.52 -4.87
N TRP A 69 -9.24 -1.25 -3.58
CA TRP A 69 -10.22 -1.54 -2.53
C TRP A 69 -11.49 -0.69 -2.66
N LYS A 70 -11.36 0.58 -3.03
CA LYS A 70 -12.50 1.51 -3.18
C LYS A 70 -13.29 1.24 -4.45
N THR A 71 -12.62 0.91 -5.55
CA THR A 71 -13.19 0.85 -6.90
C THR A 71 -13.43 -0.56 -7.43
N GLY A 72 -12.74 -1.56 -6.87
CA GLY A 72 -12.76 -2.94 -7.35
C GLY A 72 -14.00 -3.74 -6.97
N PRO A 73 -14.11 -4.97 -7.52
CA PRO A 73 -15.19 -5.91 -7.21
C PRO A 73 -15.34 -6.20 -5.71
N GLU A 74 -16.58 -6.41 -5.26
CA GLU A 74 -16.89 -6.60 -3.83
C GLU A 74 -16.22 -7.84 -3.22
N ASP A 75 -16.19 -8.94 -3.98
CA ASP A 75 -15.56 -10.20 -3.61
C ASP A 75 -14.04 -10.09 -3.41
N GLN A 76 -13.40 -9.08 -4.00
CA GLN A 76 -11.95 -8.83 -3.89
C GLN A 76 -11.60 -7.82 -2.79
N ARG A 77 -12.58 -7.13 -2.20
CA ARG A 77 -12.34 -6.03 -1.24
C ARG A 77 -11.46 -6.45 -0.06
N GLN A 78 -11.65 -7.67 0.45
CA GLN A 78 -10.84 -8.16 1.58
C GLN A 78 -9.37 -8.35 1.20
N LEU A 79 -9.09 -8.85 -0.01
CA LEU A 79 -7.72 -8.97 -0.52
C LEU A 79 -7.06 -7.60 -0.61
N TRP A 80 -7.72 -6.64 -1.28
CA TRP A 80 -7.17 -5.29 -1.47
C TRP A 80 -6.94 -4.57 -0.15
N ARG A 81 -7.86 -4.71 0.81
CA ARG A 81 -7.68 -4.19 2.16
C ARG A 81 -6.49 -4.81 2.88
N GLY A 82 -6.30 -6.13 2.78
CA GLY A 82 -5.16 -6.83 3.37
C GLY A 82 -3.83 -6.34 2.79
N LEU A 83 -3.73 -6.27 1.45
CA LEU A 83 -2.53 -5.78 0.75
C LEU A 83 -2.24 -4.30 1.05
N ALA A 84 -3.27 -3.44 1.10
CA ALA A 84 -3.13 -2.05 1.48
C ALA A 84 -2.56 -1.91 2.91
N GLN A 85 -3.05 -2.71 3.86
CA GLN A 85 -2.54 -2.72 5.23
C GLN A 85 -1.12 -3.27 5.34
N LEU A 86 -0.78 -4.29 4.55
CA LEU A 86 0.58 -4.81 4.48
C LEU A 86 1.54 -3.69 4.02
N ALA A 87 1.23 -3.03 2.91
CA ALA A 87 2.05 -1.97 2.34
C ALA A 87 2.20 -0.74 3.27
N VAL A 88 1.14 -0.33 3.99
CA VAL A 88 1.27 0.75 4.98
C VAL A 88 2.02 0.29 6.23
N GLY A 89 1.90 -0.98 6.64
CA GLY A 89 2.72 -1.58 7.69
C GLY A 89 4.21 -1.53 7.37
N LEU A 90 4.57 -1.85 6.12
CA LEU A 90 5.93 -1.71 5.59
C LEU A 90 6.41 -0.25 5.59
N THR A 91 5.54 0.68 5.22
CA THR A 91 5.84 2.13 5.30
C THR A 91 6.13 2.55 6.73
N HIS A 92 5.38 2.06 7.71
CA HIS A 92 5.63 2.33 9.12
C HIS A 92 6.99 1.77 9.57
N ALA A 93 7.34 0.56 9.15
CA ALA A 93 8.64 -0.04 9.46
C ALA A 93 9.79 0.81 8.88
N ALA A 94 9.69 1.19 7.60
CA ALA A 94 10.69 2.03 6.92
C ALA A 94 10.84 3.43 7.54
N ARG A 95 9.80 3.92 8.25
CA ARG A 95 9.83 5.18 9.01
C ARG A 95 10.28 5.01 10.47
N GLY A 96 10.69 3.81 10.89
CA GLY A 96 11.12 3.52 12.26
C GLY A 96 9.99 3.28 13.27
N ASN A 97 8.73 3.20 12.83
CA ASN A 97 7.59 2.93 13.70
C ASN A 97 7.30 1.41 13.77
N ALA A 98 8.12 0.70 14.54
CA ALA A 98 8.02 -0.76 14.65
C ALA A 98 6.70 -1.25 15.28
N VAL A 99 6.15 -0.51 16.26
CA VAL A 99 4.88 -0.89 16.92
C VAL A 99 3.70 -0.75 15.97
N GLY A 100 3.63 0.36 15.24
CA GLY A 100 2.60 0.58 14.23
C GLY A 100 2.71 -0.41 13.07
N ALA A 101 3.94 -0.72 12.64
CA ALA A 101 4.20 -1.70 11.59
C ALA A 101 3.67 -3.09 11.96
N ARG A 102 3.98 -3.59 13.17
CA ARG A 102 3.50 -4.90 13.65
C ARG A 102 1.97 -4.95 13.69
N THR A 103 1.35 -3.95 14.30
CA THR A 103 -0.12 -3.86 14.38
C THR A 103 -0.79 -3.93 13.02
N LEU A 104 -0.24 -3.25 12.01
CA LEU A 104 -0.79 -3.24 10.65
C LEU A 104 -0.54 -4.57 9.93
N ARG A 105 0.65 -5.17 10.08
CA ARG A 105 0.98 -6.47 9.49
C ARG A 105 0.11 -7.60 10.05
N ASP A 106 -0.17 -7.60 11.36
CA ASP A 106 -1.03 -8.61 11.98
C ASP A 106 -2.47 -8.55 11.45
N ARG A 107 -2.99 -7.32 11.25
CA ARG A 107 -4.32 -7.13 10.64
C ARG A 107 -4.32 -7.52 9.17
N ALA A 108 -3.28 -7.13 8.44
CA ALA A 108 -3.11 -7.51 7.03
C ALA A 108 -3.14 -9.03 6.87
N ALA A 109 -2.42 -9.77 7.72
CA ALA A 109 -2.42 -11.22 7.71
C ALA A 109 -3.82 -11.81 7.89
N GLY A 110 -4.62 -11.29 8.83
CA GLY A 110 -6.00 -11.74 9.02
C GLY A 110 -6.90 -11.50 7.80
N HIS A 111 -6.73 -10.37 7.12
CA HIS A 111 -7.46 -10.10 5.87
C HIS A 111 -7.01 -11.00 4.72
N LEU A 112 -5.71 -11.27 4.61
CA LEU A 112 -5.14 -12.15 3.60
C LEU A 112 -5.60 -13.60 3.79
N ASP A 113 -5.58 -14.10 5.03
CA ASP A 113 -6.11 -15.43 5.38
C ASP A 113 -7.59 -15.56 4.96
N ALA A 114 -8.41 -14.56 5.27
CA ALA A 114 -9.83 -14.54 4.90
C ALA A 114 -10.08 -14.42 3.38
N ALA A 115 -9.14 -13.84 2.65
CA ALA A 115 -9.22 -13.65 1.20
C ALA A 115 -8.53 -14.77 0.39
N ALA A 116 -8.03 -15.82 1.04
CA ALA A 116 -7.22 -16.85 0.37
C ALA A 116 -7.87 -17.47 -0.89
N PRO A 117 -9.18 -17.79 -0.93
CA PRO A 117 -9.80 -18.32 -2.14
C PRO A 117 -9.76 -17.36 -3.32
N VAL A 118 -10.11 -16.08 -3.11
CA VAL A 118 -10.08 -15.07 -4.18
C VAL A 118 -8.65 -14.71 -4.57
N ALA A 119 -7.74 -14.67 -3.60
CA ALA A 119 -6.32 -14.43 -3.85
C ALA A 119 -5.72 -15.47 -4.79
N ALA A 120 -6.04 -16.76 -4.58
CA ALA A 120 -5.55 -17.85 -5.43
C ALA A 120 -6.01 -17.69 -6.90
N VAL A 121 -7.26 -17.29 -7.12
CA VAL A 121 -7.79 -17.02 -8.48
C VAL A 121 -7.02 -15.88 -9.16
N LEU A 122 -6.57 -14.90 -8.38
CA LEU A 122 -5.81 -13.74 -8.86
C LEU A 122 -4.28 -13.98 -8.87
N GLY A 123 -3.82 -15.21 -8.61
CA GLY A 123 -2.40 -15.57 -8.63
C GLY A 123 -1.59 -15.05 -7.43
N VAL A 124 -2.26 -14.70 -6.33
CA VAL A 124 -1.64 -14.22 -5.08
C VAL A 124 -1.54 -15.35 -4.07
N ASP A 125 -0.35 -15.57 -3.52
CA ASP A 125 -0.16 -16.50 -2.40
C ASP A 125 -0.48 -15.82 -1.07
N ALA A 126 -1.77 -15.68 -0.78
CA ALA A 126 -2.21 -15.03 0.46
C ALA A 126 -1.69 -15.73 1.72
N GLY A 127 -1.52 -17.06 1.69
CA GLY A 127 -0.98 -17.83 2.81
C GLY A 127 0.48 -17.50 3.06
N ALA A 128 1.31 -17.46 2.01
CA ALA A 128 2.71 -17.05 2.13
C ALA A 128 2.84 -15.59 2.58
N LEU A 129 2.00 -14.68 2.04
CA LEU A 129 2.00 -13.27 2.44
C LEU A 129 1.54 -13.08 3.89
N ALA A 130 0.54 -13.83 4.36
CA ALA A 130 0.09 -13.79 5.75
C ALA A 130 1.17 -14.33 6.70
N ALA A 131 1.82 -15.43 6.33
CA ALA A 131 2.95 -15.97 7.09
C ALA A 131 4.12 -14.97 7.15
N TRP A 132 4.47 -14.36 6.01
CA TRP A 132 5.48 -13.31 5.93
C TRP A 132 5.11 -12.10 6.79
N ALA A 133 3.84 -11.66 6.76
CA ALA A 133 3.36 -10.55 7.54
C ALA A 133 3.48 -10.81 9.06
N ARG A 134 3.24 -12.04 9.52
CA ARG A 134 3.38 -12.44 10.93
C ARG A 134 4.83 -12.73 11.35
N GLY A 135 5.71 -12.99 10.37
CA GLY A 135 7.12 -13.30 10.60
C GLY A 135 7.91 -12.13 11.18
N PRO A 136 9.19 -12.36 11.53
CA PRO A 136 10.10 -11.28 11.88
C PRO A 136 10.12 -10.21 10.78
N ALA A 137 10.51 -8.99 11.12
CA ALA A 137 10.77 -7.99 10.09
C ALA A 137 12.05 -8.44 9.35
N GLU A 138 11.86 -9.10 8.21
CA GLU A 138 12.97 -9.40 7.31
C GLU A 138 13.30 -8.15 6.48
N ASP A 139 14.58 -8.01 6.12
CA ASP A 139 15.00 -6.99 5.17
C ASP A 139 14.44 -7.33 3.79
N GLY A 140 13.68 -6.40 3.20
CA GLY A 140 13.17 -6.51 1.83
C GLY A 140 11.65 -6.39 1.71
N TRP A 141 11.16 -6.77 0.53
CA TRP A 141 9.76 -6.62 0.14
C TRP A 141 9.15 -7.97 -0.21
N PRO A 142 7.90 -8.25 0.21
CA PRO A 142 7.25 -9.50 -0.14
C PRO A 142 6.99 -9.58 -1.65
N ARG A 143 6.97 -10.81 -2.17
CA ARG A 143 6.50 -11.09 -3.54
C ARG A 143 5.01 -11.33 -3.52
N LEU A 144 4.28 -10.53 -4.29
CA LEU A 144 2.81 -10.52 -4.30
C LEU A 144 2.22 -11.69 -5.08
N ARG A 145 2.89 -12.10 -6.16
CA ARG A 145 2.48 -13.20 -7.04
C ARG A 145 3.48 -14.35 -6.93
N ARG A 146 3.01 -15.57 -7.21
CA ARG A 146 3.87 -16.75 -7.35
C ARG A 146 4.63 -16.74 -8.67
#